data_AF-A0A951XKV3-F1
#
_entry.id   AF-A0A951XKV3-F1
#
_cell.length_a   1.000
_cell.length_b   1.000
_cell.length_c   1.000
_cell.angle_alpha   90.00
_cell.angle_beta   90.00
_cell.angle_gamma   90.00
#
_symmetry.space_group_name_H-M   'P 1'
#
loop_
_entity.id
_entity.type
_entity.pdbx_description
1 polymer ?
#
loop_
_entity_poly.entity_id
_entity_poly.type
_entity_poly.pdbx_seq_one_letter_code
_entity_poly.pdbx_strand_id
1 'polypeptide(L)'
;MNAPDYITLEDVIRMSLADGLGIQAGAASALAESILKNAAAMGLGGTSYYLSAVHASQRADRNAAIIAEYRAGKSVTWISREYGVSRCTVWRIVRNVA
;
A
#
# COMPACT_ATOMS: atom_id res chain seq x y z
N MET A 1 5.78 31.72 9.78
CA MET A 1 5.89 30.67 8.75
C MET A 1 4.96 29.55 9.16
N ASN A 2 3.85 29.34 8.46
CA ASN A 2 3.00 28.17 8.69
C ASN A 2 3.70 26.94 8.12
N ALA A 3 3.90 25.90 8.94
CA ALA A 3 4.44 24.63 8.49
C ALA A 3 3.50 24.03 7.42
N PRO A 4 4.05 23.39 6.38
CA PRO A 4 3.23 22.88 5.29
C PRO A 4 2.34 21.71 5.74
N ASP A 5 1.13 21.67 5.18
CA ASP A 5 -0.01 20.81 5.55
C ASP A 5 0.13 19.36 5.02
N TYR A 6 1.35 18.82 4.94
CA TYR A 6 1.60 17.45 4.46
C TYR A 6 2.11 16.54 5.57
N ILE A 7 1.63 15.29 5.56
CA ILE A 7 2.15 14.24 6.43
C ILE A 7 3.55 13.83 5.97
N THR A 8 4.52 13.84 6.88
CA THR A 8 5.89 13.41 6.56
C THR A 8 5.99 11.88 6.60
N LEU A 9 7.04 11.31 5.98
CA LEU A 9 7.33 9.88 6.13
C LEU A 9 7.61 9.50 7.60
N GLU A 10 8.19 10.42 8.37
CA GLU A 10 8.38 10.24 9.82
C GLU A 10 7.05 10.08 10.55
N ASP A 11 6.09 10.95 10.25
CA ASP A 11 4.74 10.88 10.82
C ASP A 11 4.06 9.55 10.48
N VAL A 12 4.14 9.11 9.23
CA VAL A 12 3.56 7.84 8.79
C VAL A 12 4.17 6.65 9.56
N ILE A 13 5.51 6.61 9.70
CA ILE A 13 6.20 5.54 10.43
C ILE A 13 5.81 5.58 11.91
N ARG A 14 5.84 6.75 12.53
CA ARG A 14 5.47 6.93 13.94
C ARG A 14 4.04 6.47 14.21
N MET A 15 3.08 6.88 13.37
CA MET A 15 1.67 6.47 13.48
C MET A 15 1.52 4.95 13.30
N SER A 16 2.21 4.35 12.31
CA SER A 16 2.15 2.90 12.11
C SER A 16 2.71 2.11 13.29
N LEU A 17 3.77 2.61 13.95
CA LEU A 17 4.35 1.96 15.12
C LEU A 17 3.42 2.09 16.34
N ALA A 18 2.85 3.28 16.56
CA ALA A 18 1.97 3.53 17.70
C ALA A 18 0.60 2.86 17.53
N ASP A 19 -0.10 3.16 16.44
CA ASP A 19 -1.48 2.76 16.22
C ASP A 19 -1.57 1.35 15.62
N GLY A 20 -0.64 1.00 14.73
CA GLY A 20 -0.65 -0.29 14.05
C GLY A 20 -0.07 -1.43 14.88
N LEU A 21 0.93 -1.14 15.72
CA LEU A 21 1.64 -2.16 16.52
C LEU A 21 1.51 -1.96 18.04
N GLY A 22 0.84 -0.91 18.52
CA GLY A 22 0.65 -0.66 19.94
C GLY A 22 1.92 -0.24 20.68
N ILE A 23 2.94 0.25 19.98
CA ILE A 23 4.19 0.70 20.61
C ILE A 23 3.93 2.04 21.32
N GLN A 24 4.44 2.19 22.54
CA GLN A 24 4.33 3.44 23.30
C GLN A 24 4.83 4.63 22.45
N ALA A 25 4.06 5.72 22.39
CA ALA A 25 4.33 6.88 21.53
C ALA A 25 5.77 7.41 21.60
N GLY A 26 6.37 7.49 22.79
CA GLY A 26 7.76 7.92 22.94
C GLY A 26 8.78 6.97 22.28
N ALA A 27 8.57 5.66 22.43
CA ALA A 27 9.38 4.64 21.77
C ALA A 27 9.15 4.62 20.26
N ALA A 28 7.90 4.81 19.81
CA ALA A 28 7.55 4.92 18.41
C ALA A 28 8.28 6.10 17.72
N SER A 29 8.32 7.28 18.35
CA SER A 29 9.06 8.44 17.84
C SER A 29 10.57 8.17 17.76
N ALA A 30 11.17 7.61 18.82
CA ALA A 30 12.60 7.31 18.84
C ALA A 30 13.00 6.28 17.77
N LEU A 31 12.16 5.28 17.54
CA LEU A 31 12.36 4.29 16.48
C LEU A 31 12.22 4.91 15.09
N ALA A 32 11.19 5.74 14.87
CA ALA A 32 11.00 6.45 13.59
C ALA A 32 12.23 7.31 13.26
N GLU A 33 12.71 8.10 14.22
CA GLU A 33 13.92 8.93 14.06
C GLU A 33 15.15 8.07 13.74
N SER A 34 15.33 6.95 14.45
CA SER A 34 16.46 6.04 14.23
C SER A 34 16.45 5.42 12.84
N ILE A 35 15.27 5.00 12.36
CA ILE A 35 15.10 4.47 11.00
C ILE A 35 15.52 5.52 9.96
N LEU A 36 15.07 6.77 10.12
CA LEU A 36 15.38 7.85 9.18
C LEU A 36 16.86 8.24 9.20
N LYS A 37 17.49 8.32 10.38
CA LYS A 37 18.94 8.57 10.50
C LYS A 37 19.77 7.48 9.83
N ASN A 38 19.40 6.21 10.04
CA ASN A 38 20.08 5.09 9.40
C ASN A 38 19.91 5.12 7.88
N ALA A 39 18.69 5.42 7.40
CA ALA A 39 18.44 5.57 5.97
C ALA A 39 19.26 6.72 5.36
N ALA A 40 19.38 7.85 6.07
CA ALA A 40 20.24 8.95 5.65
C ALA A 40 21.72 8.55 5.61
N ALA A 41 22.22 7.81 6.60
CA ALA A 41 23.58 7.28 6.63
C ALA A 41 23.85 6.29 5.47
N MET A 42 22.82 5.60 4.97
CA MET A 42 22.90 4.76 3.78
C MET A 42 22.80 5.55 2.46
N GLY A 43 22.75 6.88 2.50
CA GLY A 43 22.60 7.73 1.32
C GLY A 43 21.18 7.82 0.77
N LEU A 44 20.18 7.39 1.54
CA LEU A 44 18.76 7.36 1.14
C LEU A 44 17.96 8.55 1.71
N GLY A 45 18.61 9.50 2.39
CA GLY A 45 18.02 10.65 3.09
C GLY A 45 17.52 11.79 2.18
N GLY A 46 16.80 11.43 1.13
CA GLY A 46 16.28 12.34 0.10
C GLY A 46 15.68 11.62 -1.11
N THR A 47 15.58 10.29 -1.04
CA THR A 47 15.01 9.47 -2.12
C THR A 47 13.52 9.29 -1.96
N SER A 48 12.83 9.05 -3.08
CA SER A 48 11.46 8.54 -3.07
C SER A 48 11.48 7.03 -2.87
N TYR A 49 10.77 6.55 -1.86
CA TYR A 49 10.72 5.12 -1.53
C TYR A 49 9.55 4.43 -2.24
N TYR A 50 9.86 3.41 -3.04
CA TYR A 50 8.85 2.56 -3.64
C TYR A 50 8.37 1.48 -2.64
N LEU A 51 7.13 1.58 -2.18
CA LEU A 51 6.53 0.61 -1.26
C LEU A 51 6.01 -0.62 -2.02
N SER A 52 6.93 -1.48 -2.45
CA SER A 52 6.64 -2.65 -3.29
C SER A 52 5.61 -3.60 -2.68
N ALA A 53 5.66 -3.83 -1.36
CA ALA A 53 4.73 -4.70 -0.64
C ALA A 53 3.30 -4.18 -0.68
N VAL A 54 3.10 -2.86 -0.60
CA VAL A 54 1.77 -2.22 -0.67
C VAL A 54 1.18 -2.37 -2.07
N HIS A 55 2.00 -2.18 -3.11
CA HIS A 55 1.53 -2.38 -4.48
C HIS A 55 1.30 -3.85 -4.83
N ALA A 56 2.03 -4.77 -4.20
CA ALA A 56 1.78 -6.21 -4.34
C ALA A 56 0.50 -6.62 -3.61
N SER A 57 0.27 -6.15 -2.38
CA SER A 57 -0.94 -6.44 -1.61
C SER A 57 -2.18 -5.84 -2.27
N GLN A 58 -2.16 -4.56 -2.67
CA GLN A 58 -3.29 -3.94 -3.37
C GLN A 58 -3.65 -4.65 -4.68
N ARG A 59 -2.64 -5.13 -5.42
CA ARG A 59 -2.89 -5.94 -6.63
C ARG A 59 -3.46 -7.30 -6.27
N ALA A 60 -2.97 -7.95 -5.22
CA ALA A 60 -3.48 -9.23 -4.74
C ALA A 60 -4.93 -9.10 -4.26
N ASP A 61 -5.24 -8.08 -3.46
CA ASP A 61 -6.58 -7.79 -2.92
C ASP A 61 -7.58 -7.50 -4.05
N ARG A 62 -7.21 -6.62 -4.99
CA ARG A 62 -8.04 -6.35 -6.18
C ARG A 62 -8.27 -7.62 -7.00
N ASN A 63 -7.23 -8.41 -7.22
CA ASN A 63 -7.35 -9.65 -8.00
C ASN A 63 -8.25 -10.67 -7.27
N ALA A 64 -8.12 -10.81 -5.96
CA ALA A 64 -8.98 -11.68 -5.15
C ALA A 64 -10.45 -11.25 -5.24
N ALA A 65 -10.73 -9.94 -5.17
CA ALA A 65 -12.06 -9.39 -5.34
C ALA A 65 -12.63 -9.66 -6.74
N ILE A 66 -11.82 -9.43 -7.80
CA ILE A 66 -12.18 -9.76 -9.19
C ILE A 66 -12.56 -11.24 -9.36
N ILE A 67 -11.82 -12.14 -8.70
CA ILE A 67 -12.07 -13.59 -8.76
C ILE A 67 -13.38 -13.94 -8.03
N ALA A 68 -13.64 -13.32 -6.87
CA ALA A 68 -14.87 -13.54 -6.12
C ALA A 68 -16.11 -13.11 -6.92
N GLU A 69 -16.09 -11.91 -7.53
CA GLU A 69 -17.18 -11.43 -8.38
C GLU A 69 -17.41 -12.29 -9.62
N TYR A 70 -16.33 -12.78 -10.25
CA TYR A 70 -16.43 -13.70 -11.37
C TYR A 70 -17.08 -15.03 -10.96
N ARG A 71 -16.68 -15.60 -9.82
CA ARG A 71 -17.30 -16.81 -9.25
C ARG A 71 -18.75 -16.61 -8.85
N ALA A 72 -19.15 -15.38 -8.48
CA ALA A 72 -20.53 -15.00 -8.25
C ALA A 72 -21.35 -14.83 -9.55
N GLY A 73 -20.75 -15.09 -10.72
CA GLY A 73 -21.42 -15.05 -12.02
C GLY A 73 -21.45 -13.67 -12.67
N LYS A 74 -20.72 -12.67 -12.15
CA LYS A 74 -20.62 -11.36 -12.79
C LYS A 74 -19.85 -11.46 -14.11
N SER A 75 -20.32 -10.72 -15.12
CA SER A 75 -19.65 -10.71 -16.42
C SER A 75 -18.32 -9.95 -16.37
N VAL A 76 -17.36 -10.39 -17.18
CA VAL A 76 -16.06 -9.72 -17.35
C VAL A 76 -16.21 -8.24 -17.70
N THR A 77 -17.23 -7.87 -18.47
CA THR A 77 -17.52 -6.48 -18.83
C THR A 77 -17.97 -5.65 -17.63
N TRP A 78 -18.78 -6.22 -16.74
CA TRP A 78 -19.20 -5.56 -15.51
C TRP A 78 -18.00 -5.34 -14.59
N ILE A 79 -17.22 -6.39 -14.32
CA ILE A 79 -16.03 -6.35 -13.45
C ILE A 79 -14.99 -5.35 -13.98
N SER A 80 -14.79 -5.30 -15.30
CA SER A 80 -13.88 -4.34 -15.93
C SER A 80 -14.26 -2.89 -15.62
N ARG A 81 -15.55 -2.56 -15.64
CA ARG A 81 -16.06 -1.22 -15.33
C ARG A 81 -15.95 -0.91 -13.85
N GLU A 82 -16.32 -1.86 -12.99
CA GLU A 82 -16.32 -1.68 -11.53
C GLU A 82 -14.91 -1.41 -10.98
N TYR A 83 -13.93 -2.18 -11.42
CA TYR A 83 -12.56 -2.08 -10.90
C TYR A 83 -11.64 -1.19 -11.75
N GLY A 84 -12.17 -0.51 -12.77
CA GLY A 84 -11.40 0.39 -13.65
C GLY A 84 -10.23 -0.31 -14.38
N VAL A 85 -10.36 -1.60 -14.68
CA VAL A 85 -9.33 -2.41 -15.35
C VAL A 85 -9.79 -2.89 -16.71
N SER A 86 -8.87 -3.07 -17.67
CA SER A 86 -9.24 -3.56 -18.99
C SER A 86 -9.82 -4.99 -18.93
N ARG A 87 -10.74 -5.31 -19.86
CA ARG A 87 -11.30 -6.66 -20.00
C ARG A 87 -10.21 -7.74 -20.17
N CYS A 88 -9.12 -7.42 -20.87
CA CYS A 88 -7.96 -8.33 -21.00
C CYS A 88 -7.28 -8.60 -19.65
N THR A 89 -7.17 -7.58 -18.80
CA THR A 89 -6.62 -7.74 -17.44
C THR A 89 -7.52 -8.64 -16.59
N VAL A 90 -8.84 -8.41 -16.63
CA VAL A 90 -9.81 -9.27 -15.93
C VAL A 90 -9.68 -10.72 -16.40
N TRP A 91 -9.64 -10.94 -17.72
CA TRP A 91 -9.49 -12.28 -18.29
C TRP A 91 -8.22 -12.97 -17.81
N ARG A 92 -7.08 -12.26 -17.81
CA ARG A 92 -5.80 -12.79 -17.32
C ARG A 92 -5.84 -13.16 -15.84
N ILE A 93 -6.56 -12.40 -15.02
CA ILE A 93 -6.73 -12.68 -13.58
C ILE A 93 -7.57 -13.94 -13.38
N VAL A 94 -8.71 -14.06 -14.06
CA VAL A 94 -9.65 -15.16 -13.82
C VAL A 94 -9.25 -16.46 -14.52
N ARG A 95 -8.45 -16.41 -15.60
CA ARG A 95 -7.96 -17.61 -16.33
C ARG A 95 -7.29 -18.63 -15.43
N ASN A 96 -6.53 -18.16 -14.44
CA ASN A 96 -5.69 -19.03 -13.60
C ASN A 96 -6.45 -19.66 -12.43
N VAL A 97 -7.77 -19.44 -12.34
CA VAL A 97 -8.65 -19.89 -11.25
C VAL A 97 -10.00 -20.41 -11.75
N ALA A 98 -10.21 -20.43 -13.07
CA ALA A 98 -11.35 -21.01 -13.76
C ALA A 98 -11.09 -22.47 -14.14
#